data_AF-A0AAD4DVB4-F1
#
_entry.id   AF-A0AAD4DVB4-F1
#
_cell.length_a   1.000
_cell.length_b   1.000
_cell.length_c   1.000
_cell.angle_alpha   90.00
_cell.angle_beta   90.00
_cell.angle_gamma   90.00
#
_symmetry.space_group_name_H-M   'P 1'
#
loop_
_entity.id
_entity.type
_entity.pdbx_description
1 polymer ?
#
loop_
_entity_poly.entity_id
_entity_poly.type
_entity_poly.pdbx_seq_one_letter_code
_entity_poly.pdbx_strand_id
1 'polypeptide(L)'
;MLPVRDTPAQMQLHLADQLSLLIYQSVHNVELQRAKNQLKWSLMMALKSRAVEVEDLGWQLLVHGRRIPVTEMIAAIDKVTPDCMCRIATRLFTPSSGNKAIILMMRCGDIRVGRQCLTYGVAGA
;
A
#
# COMPACT_ATOMS: atom_id res chain seq x y z
N MET A 1 32.39 19.57 -2.56
CA MET A 1 31.04 19.86 -2.01
C MET A 1 30.01 19.35 -3.02
N LEU A 2 29.46 18.16 -2.78
CA LEU A 2 28.42 17.56 -3.62
C LEU A 2 27.09 18.28 -3.34
N PRO A 3 26.29 18.63 -4.36
CA PRO A 3 25.03 19.32 -4.16
C PRO A 3 24.05 18.41 -3.43
N VAL A 4 23.46 18.92 -2.36
CA VAL A 4 22.46 18.26 -1.51
C VAL A 4 21.31 17.74 -2.37
N ARG A 5 21.13 16.42 -2.41
CA ARG A 5 20.18 15.67 -3.28
C ARG A 5 18.82 15.44 -2.60
N ASP A 6 18.39 16.36 -1.75
CA ASP A 6 17.21 16.16 -0.87
C ASP A 6 16.11 17.19 -1.15
N THR A 7 15.84 17.52 -2.42
CA THR A 7 14.65 18.34 -2.72
C THR A 7 13.41 17.47 -2.50
N PRO A 8 12.34 17.95 -1.82
CA PRO A 8 11.16 17.14 -1.55
C PRO A 8 10.62 16.45 -2.80
N ALA A 9 10.59 17.15 -3.94
CA ALA A 9 10.20 16.61 -5.25
C ALA A 9 11.01 15.40 -5.71
N GLN A 10 12.31 15.33 -5.40
CA GLN A 10 13.16 14.19 -5.76
C GLN A 10 12.83 12.95 -4.91
N MET A 11 12.50 13.14 -3.62
CA MET A 11 12.00 12.04 -2.77
C MET A 11 10.64 11.53 -3.28
N GLN A 12 9.74 12.42 -3.73
CA GLN A 12 8.45 12.00 -4.30
C GLN A 12 8.64 11.13 -5.53
N LEU A 13 9.56 11.55 -6.42
CA LEU A 13 9.84 10.82 -7.65
C LEU A 13 10.48 9.45 -7.36
N HIS A 14 11.42 9.41 -6.41
CA HIS A 14 12.03 8.15 -6.01
C HIS A 14 11.02 7.17 -5.40
N LEU A 15 10.10 7.65 -4.56
CA LEU A 15 9.04 6.81 -4.01
C LEU A 15 8.07 6.28 -5.08
N ALA A 16 7.73 7.11 -6.07
CA ALA A 16 6.91 6.69 -7.20
C ALA A 16 7.57 5.53 -7.97
N ASP A 17 8.86 5.67 -8.23
CA ASP A 17 9.67 4.67 -8.91
C ASP A 17 9.75 3.37 -8.11
N GLN A 18 10.07 3.43 -6.81
CA GLN A 18 10.12 2.24 -5.94
C GLN A 18 8.78 1.50 -5.84
N LEU A 19 7.65 2.24 -5.82
CA LEU A 19 6.32 1.63 -5.83
C LEU A 19 5.97 1.01 -7.19
N SER A 20 6.41 1.62 -8.29
CA SER A 20 6.26 1.07 -9.64
C SER A 20 7.07 -0.22 -9.82
N LEU A 21 8.27 -0.31 -9.22
CA LEU A 21 9.11 -1.51 -9.25
C LEU A 21 8.42 -2.74 -8.64
N LEU A 22 7.49 -2.57 -7.70
CA LEU A 22 6.69 -3.68 -7.15
C LEU A 22 5.80 -4.38 -8.19
N ILE A 23 5.56 -3.76 -9.35
CA ILE A 23 4.81 -4.33 -10.47
C ILE A 23 5.70 -5.30 -11.28
N TYR A 24 6.98 -4.96 -11.43
CA TYR A 24 7.90 -5.64 -12.35
C TYR A 24 8.83 -6.62 -11.65
N GLN A 25 9.12 -6.39 -10.36
CA GLN A 25 10.05 -7.19 -9.58
C GLN A 25 9.33 -7.92 -8.45
N SER A 26 9.53 -9.23 -8.37
CA SER A 26 9.06 -10.03 -7.25
C SER A 26 9.78 -9.62 -5.97
N VAL A 27 9.02 -9.24 -4.94
CA VAL A 27 9.56 -8.91 -3.61
C VAL A 27 10.32 -10.12 -3.06
N HIS A 28 11.53 -9.89 -2.55
CA HIS A 28 12.34 -10.95 -1.97
C HIS A 28 11.62 -11.57 -0.76
N ASN A 29 11.68 -12.90 -0.61
CA ASN A 29 10.93 -13.61 0.44
C ASN A 29 11.24 -13.07 1.84
N VAL A 30 12.51 -12.74 2.11
CA VAL A 30 12.95 -12.15 3.37
C VAL A 30 12.26 -10.81 3.67
N GLU A 31 12.12 -9.93 2.67
CA GLU A 31 11.46 -8.64 2.84
C GLU A 31 9.95 -8.81 3.02
N LEU A 32 9.34 -9.74 2.26
CA LEU A 32 7.94 -10.08 2.43
C LEU A 32 7.65 -10.58 3.87
N GLN A 33 8.51 -11.44 4.41
CA GLN A 33 8.39 -11.92 5.78
C GLN A 33 8.56 -10.80 6.82
N ARG A 34 9.50 -9.87 6.60
CA ARG A 34 9.66 -8.69 7.46
C ARG A 34 8.40 -7.82 7.45
N ALA A 35 7.86 -7.52 6.27
CA ALA A 35 6.65 -6.72 6.12
C ALA A 35 5.43 -7.40 6.77
N LYS A 36 5.27 -8.73 6.58
CA LYS A 36 4.24 -9.52 7.27
C LYS A 36 4.35 -9.41 8.78
N ASN A 37 5.55 -9.58 9.32
CA ASN A 37 5.77 -9.48 10.76
C ASN A 37 5.44 -8.08 11.27
N GLN A 38 5.87 -7.03 10.56
CA GLN A 38 5.54 -5.65 10.91
C GLN A 38 4.02 -5.40 10.95
N LEU A 39 3.27 -5.93 9.98
CA LEU A 39 1.81 -5.84 9.95
C LEU A 39 1.16 -6.61 11.12
N LYS A 40 1.64 -7.82 11.43
CA LYS A 40 1.16 -8.60 12.58
C LYS A 40 1.40 -7.86 13.89
N TRP A 41 2.57 -7.27 14.08
CA TRP A 41 2.87 -6.46 15.26
C TRP A 41 1.92 -5.27 15.37
N SER A 42 1.73 -4.52 14.28
CA SER A 42 0.80 -3.39 14.27
C SER A 42 -0.62 -3.81 14.66
N LEU A 43 -1.12 -4.92 14.13
CA LEU A 43 -2.44 -5.48 14.48
C LEU A 43 -2.53 -5.85 15.97
N MET A 44 -1.54 -6.58 16.49
CA MET A 44 -1.53 -6.97 17.91
C MET A 44 -1.42 -5.78 18.85
N MET A 45 -0.76 -4.70 18.43
CA MET A 45 -0.64 -3.49 19.25
C MET A 45 -1.93 -2.66 19.26
N ALA A 46 -2.62 -2.55 18.13
CA ALA A 46 -3.89 -1.82 18.05
C ALA A 46 -4.93 -2.33 19.06
N LEU A 47 -4.93 -3.65 19.28
CA LEU A 47 -5.86 -4.34 20.19
C LEU A 47 -5.51 -4.22 21.69
N LYS A 48 -4.43 -3.51 22.04
CA LYS A 48 -4.13 -3.21 23.46
C LYS A 48 -5.03 -2.12 24.04
N SER A 49 -5.70 -1.34 23.18
CA SER A 49 -6.63 -0.30 23.59
C SER A 49 -8.07 -0.82 23.51
N ARG A 50 -8.77 -0.83 24.65
CA ARG A 50 -10.17 -1.27 24.73
C ARG A 50 -11.12 -0.42 23.88
N ALA A 51 -10.85 0.88 23.72
CA ALA A 51 -11.66 1.76 22.90
C ALA A 51 -11.55 1.40 21.40
N VAL A 52 -10.33 1.15 20.94
CA VAL A 52 -10.03 0.74 19.56
C VAL A 52 -10.60 -0.66 19.29
N GLU A 53 -10.52 -1.57 20.25
CA GLU A 53 -11.10 -2.92 20.13
C GLU A 53 -12.63 -2.89 19.97
N VAL A 54 -13.34 -2.03 20.69
CA VAL A 54 -14.81 -1.90 20.58
C VAL A 54 -15.22 -1.29 19.24
N GLU A 55 -14.49 -0.29 18.75
CA GLU A 55 -14.74 0.30 17.44
C GLU A 55 -14.53 -0.72 16.31
N ASP A 56 -13.40 -1.45 16.35
CA ASP A 56 -13.10 -2.52 15.39
C ASP A 56 -14.15 -3.62 15.43
N LEU A 57 -14.60 -4.04 16.62
CA LEU A 57 -15.69 -5.01 16.77
C LEU A 57 -17.00 -4.51 16.14
N GLY A 58 -17.36 -3.25 16.37
CA GLY A 58 -18.55 -2.64 15.78
C GLY A 58 -18.48 -2.65 14.26
N TRP A 59 -17.33 -2.28 13.70
CA TRP A 59 -17.13 -2.28 12.24
C TRP A 59 -17.18 -3.69 11.65
N GLN A 60 -16.53 -4.67 12.28
CA GLN A 60 -16.56 -6.07 11.84
C GLN A 60 -17.98 -6.64 11.86
N LEU A 61 -18.77 -6.32 12.88
CA LEU A 61 -20.18 -6.72 12.93
C LEU A 61 -21.01 -6.08 11.81
N LEU A 62 -20.79 -4.80 11.51
CA LEU A 62 -21.51 -4.10 10.45
C LEU A 62 -21.14 -4.58 9.04
N VAL A 63 -19.85 -4.85 8.79
CA VAL A 63 -19.34 -5.22 7.46
C VAL A 63 -19.40 -6.73 7.21
N HIS A 64 -19.06 -7.54 8.21
CA HIS A 64 -18.92 -8.99 8.07
C HIS A 64 -20.03 -9.78 8.79
N GLY A 65 -20.87 -9.13 9.60
CA GLY A 65 -21.92 -9.80 10.38
C GLY A 65 -21.39 -10.67 11.53
N ARG A 66 -20.07 -10.73 11.73
CA ARG A 66 -19.42 -11.53 12.77
C ARG A 66 -18.11 -10.89 13.20
N ARG A 67 -17.68 -11.20 14.43
CA ARG A 67 -16.31 -10.90 14.89
C ARG A 67 -15.32 -11.80 14.17
N ILE A 68 -14.29 -11.22 13.58
CA ILE A 68 -13.17 -11.96 13.00
C ILE A 68 -12.08 -12.04 14.08
N PRO A 69 -11.71 -13.24 14.57
CA PRO A 69 -10.68 -13.37 15.56
C PRO A 69 -9.31 -12.99 14.98
N VAL A 70 -8.47 -12.38 15.80
CA VAL A 70 -7.10 -11.94 15.44
C VAL A 70 -6.28 -13.09 14.84
N THR A 71 -6.48 -14.31 15.35
CA THR A 71 -5.81 -15.51 14.85
C THR A 71 -6.16 -15.82 13.39
N GLU A 72 -7.41 -15.59 12.98
CA GLU A 72 -7.85 -15.72 11.58
C GLU A 72 -7.20 -14.64 10.70
N MET A 73 -7.11 -13.41 11.20
CA MET A 73 -6.45 -12.31 10.50
C MET A 73 -4.95 -12.58 10.31
N ILE A 74 -4.26 -13.06 11.35
CA ILE A 74 -2.84 -13.45 11.27
C ILE A 74 -2.65 -14.59 10.26
N ALA A 75 -3.51 -15.61 10.30
CA ALA A 75 -3.46 -16.71 9.33
C ALA A 75 -3.71 -16.23 7.89
N ALA A 76 -4.57 -15.23 7.69
CA ALA A 76 -4.79 -14.62 6.39
C ALA A 76 -3.56 -13.86 5.89
N ILE A 77 -2.85 -13.13 6.78
CA ILE A 77 -1.59 -12.46 6.46
C ILE A 77 -0.51 -13.48 6.06
N ASP A 78 -0.46 -14.63 6.73
CA ASP A 78 0.52 -15.68 6.43
C ASP A 78 0.37 -16.28 5.04
N LYS A 79 -0.87 -16.39 4.56
CA LYS A 79 -1.20 -16.89 3.21
C LYS A 79 -0.76 -15.96 2.08
N VAL A 80 -0.32 -14.73 2.36
CA VAL A 80 0.11 -13.78 1.31
C VAL A 80 1.41 -14.29 0.66
N THR A 81 1.37 -14.59 -0.64
CA THR A 81 2.55 -15.00 -1.42
C THR A 81 3.13 -13.83 -2.21
N PRO A 82 4.38 -13.93 -2.71
CA PRO A 82 4.93 -12.95 -3.64
C PRO A 82 4.05 -12.73 -4.88
N ASP A 83 3.41 -13.79 -5.39
CA ASP A 83 2.50 -13.69 -6.55
C ASP A 83 1.26 -12.87 -6.24
N CYS A 84 0.72 -12.97 -5.01
CA CYS A 84 -0.38 -12.13 -4.55
C CYS A 84 0.02 -10.65 -4.55
N MET A 85 1.27 -10.32 -4.19
CA MET A 85 1.78 -8.95 -4.22
C MET A 85 1.86 -8.40 -5.63
N CYS A 86 2.44 -9.17 -6.57
CA CYS A 86 2.51 -8.78 -7.97
C CYS A 86 1.10 -8.53 -8.54
N ARG A 87 0.16 -9.45 -8.29
CA ARG A 87 -1.24 -9.31 -8.72
C ARG A 87 -1.92 -8.06 -8.15
N ILE A 88 -1.71 -7.75 -6.88
CA ILE A 88 -2.28 -6.55 -6.24
C ILE A 88 -1.62 -5.29 -6.79
N ALA A 89 -0.29 -5.28 -6.97
CA ALA A 89 0.44 -4.16 -7.58
C ALA A 89 -0.09 -3.89 -9.00
N THR A 90 -0.19 -4.90 -9.86
CA THR A 90 -0.79 -4.76 -11.19
C THR A 90 -2.21 -4.20 -11.09
N ARG A 91 -3.06 -4.72 -10.20
CA ARG A 91 -4.43 -4.21 -10.06
C ARG A 91 -4.49 -2.75 -9.63
N LEU A 92 -3.64 -2.32 -8.70
CA LEU A 92 -3.65 -0.96 -8.16
C LEU A 92 -3.04 0.06 -9.12
N PHE A 93 -1.96 -0.30 -9.81
CA PHE A 93 -1.22 0.62 -10.67
C PHE A 93 -1.63 0.57 -12.16
N THR A 94 -2.45 -0.40 -12.58
CA THR A 94 -2.92 -0.48 -13.97
C THR A 94 -4.07 0.49 -14.23
N PRO A 95 -4.00 1.34 -15.29
CA PRO A 95 -4.98 2.39 -15.59
C PRO A 95 -6.38 1.89 -15.95
N SER A 96 -6.54 0.59 -16.25
CA SER A 96 -7.81 -0.01 -16.65
C SER A 96 -8.74 -0.35 -15.47
N SER A 97 -8.25 -0.32 -14.23
CA SER A 97 -9.12 -0.48 -13.06
C SER A 97 -9.67 0.89 -12.67
N GLY A 98 -10.99 1.04 -12.56
CA GLY A 98 -11.65 2.31 -12.25
C GLY A 98 -11.27 2.95 -10.91
N ASN A 99 -10.34 2.36 -10.15
CA ASN A 99 -9.74 2.96 -8.97
C ASN A 99 -8.48 3.73 -9.38
N LYS A 100 -8.65 5.05 -9.55
CA LYS A 100 -7.57 6.05 -9.67
C LYS A 100 -6.80 6.23 -8.35
N ALA A 101 -6.50 5.14 -7.65
CA ALA A 101 -5.65 5.14 -6.48
C ALA A 101 -4.25 4.83 -7.02
N ILE A 102 -3.43 5.83 -7.30
CA ILE A 102 -2.78 6.58 -6.23
C ILE A 102 -2.71 8.06 -6.64
N ILE A 103 -3.41 8.89 -5.86
CA ILE A 103 -3.15 10.33 -5.76
C ILE A 103 -1.77 10.44 -5.12
N LEU A 104 -0.73 10.33 -5.94
CA LEU A 104 0.63 10.52 -5.50
C LEU A 104 0.84 12.04 -5.38
N MET A 105 0.66 12.52 -4.15
CA MET A 105 1.00 13.86 -3.65
C MET A 105 -0.09 14.93 -3.76
N MET A 106 -0.78 15.18 -2.64
CA MET A 106 -1.27 16.52 -2.34
C MET A 106 -0.08 17.48 -2.26
N ARG A 107 0.15 18.28 -3.30
CA ARG A 107 0.44 19.70 -3.15
C ARG A 107 -0.92 20.40 -3.16
N CYS A 108 -1.27 21.09 -2.08
CA CYS A 108 -2.44 21.96 -2.05
C CYS A 108 -2.22 23.07 -3.09
N GLY A 109 -2.95 22.99 -4.21
CA GLY A 109 -2.86 23.90 -5.35
C GLY A 109 -3.43 23.22 -6.60
N ASP A 110 -4.69 23.51 -6.90
CA ASP A 110 -5.42 23.18 -8.13
C ASP A 110 -5.83 21.72 -8.37
N ILE A 111 -6.96 21.33 -7.77
CA ILE A 111 -7.81 20.29 -8.36
C ILE A 111 -8.53 20.91 -9.57
N ARG A 112 -7.88 20.83 -10.74
CA ARG A 112 -8.57 20.74 -12.03
C ARG A 112 -8.36 19.33 -12.56
N VAL A 113 -9.43 18.54 -12.54
CA VAL A 113 -9.49 17.23 -13.19
C VAL A 113 -9.35 17.45 -14.70
N GLY A 114 -8.12 17.40 -15.21
CA GLY A 114 -7.82 17.63 -16.61
C GLY A 114 -6.53 16.94 -17.03
N ARG A 115 -6.67 15.85 -17.82
CA ARG A 115 -5.76 15.26 -18.82
C ARG A 115 -4.25 15.12 -18.59
N GLN A 116 -3.67 15.55 -17.48
CA GLN A 116 -2.26 15.36 -17.15
C GLN A 116 -2.14 14.48 -15.91
N CYS A 117 -2.71 13.27 -16.00
CA CYS A 117 -2.03 12.14 -15.40
C CYS A 117 -0.79 11.96 -16.26
N LEU A 118 0.36 12.43 -15.79
CA LEU A 118 1.63 12.06 -16.38
C LEU A 118 1.73 10.54 -16.23
N THR A 119 1.23 9.84 -17.24
CA THR A 119 1.61 8.47 -17.54
C THR A 119 3.11 8.52 -17.67
N TYR A 120 3.83 8.19 -16.60
CA TYR A 120 5.25 7.92 -16.69
C TYR A 120 5.36 6.82 -17.74
N GLY A 121 5.90 7.19 -18.90
CA GLY A 121 6.01 6.30 -20.03
C GLY A 121 6.87 5.12 -19.63
N VAL A 122 6.23 3.97 -19.43
CA VAL A 122 6.89 2.69 -19.56
C VAL A 122 7.02 2.45 -21.06
N ALA A 123 7.96 3.17 -21.65
CA ALA A 123 8.47 2.99 -23.00
C ALA A 123 9.99 3.05 -22.88
N GLY A 124 10.66 1.91 -23.05
CA GLY A 124 12.11 1.87 -23.05
C GLY A 124 12.76 0.52 -22.72
N ALA A 125 12.26 -0.59 -23.28
CA ALA A 125 13.03 -1.73 -23.79
C ALA A 125 12.11 -2.62 -24.62
#